data_AF-A0A7R8VJ70-F1
#
_entry.id   AF-A0A7R8VJ70-F1
#
_cell.length_a   1.000
_cell.length_b   1.000
_cell.length_c   1.000
_cell.angle_alpha   90.00
_cell.angle_beta   90.00
_cell.angle_gamma   90.00
#
_symmetry.space_group_name_H-M   'P 1'
#
loop_
_entity.id
_entity.type
_entity.pdbx_description
1 polymer ?
#
loop_
_entity_poly.entity_id
_entity_poly.type
_entity_poly.pdbx_seq_one_letter_code
_entity_poly.pdbx_strand_id
1 'polypeptide(L)'
;MNVELFDCRLIKIYRKIDKYMVSMKYFTSFNWNFDNRNSMSLYKSLTPEDQEIFYFDSNSYDWRDYLRNSIDGGRVHLFKESLDTIPAGKSRLMK
;
A
#
# COMPACT_ATOMS: atom_id res chain seq x y z
N MET A 1 -22.00 33.80 11.39
CA MET A 1 -21.40 33.01 10.28
C MET A 1 -20.00 33.54 10.06
N ASN A 2 -19.04 33.08 10.87
CA ASN A 2 -17.66 33.58 10.84
C ASN A 2 -16.87 32.79 9.81
N VAL A 3 -16.78 33.38 8.61
CA VAL A 3 -15.79 33.01 7.61
C VAL A 3 -14.48 33.69 7.99
N GLU A 4 -13.90 33.29 9.12
CA GLU A 4 -12.55 33.71 9.49
C GLU A 4 -11.61 32.52 9.28
N LEU A 5 -10.62 32.77 8.40
CA LEU A 5 -9.39 32.00 8.20
C LEU A 5 -9.54 30.70 7.41
N PHE A 6 -9.59 30.83 6.08
CA PHE A 6 -8.92 29.84 5.23
C PHE A 6 -7.43 29.86 5.62
N ASP A 7 -7.04 28.97 6.55
CA ASP A 7 -5.67 28.86 7.04
C ASP A 7 -4.73 28.66 5.84
N CYS A 8 -3.78 29.58 5.64
CA CYS A 8 -2.77 29.49 4.60
C CYS A 8 -2.02 28.15 4.61
N ARG A 9 -1.98 27.43 5.74
CA ARG A 9 -1.46 26.05 5.83
C ARG A 9 -2.30 25.06 5.03
N LEU A 10 -3.63 25.12 5.12
CA LEU A 10 -4.51 24.24 4.36
C LEU A 10 -4.33 24.47 2.85
N ILE A 11 -4.26 25.73 2.42
CA ILE A 11 -4.03 26.07 1.00
C ILE A 11 -2.70 25.47 0.50
N LYS A 12 -1.63 25.54 1.30
CA LYS A 12 -0.33 24.93 0.94
C LYS A 12 -0.41 23.40 0.86
N ILE A 13 -1.15 22.76 1.76
CA ILE A 13 -1.37 21.30 1.74
C ILE A 13 -2.16 20.89 0.52
N TYR A 14 -3.30 21.56 0.23
CA TYR A 14 -4.12 21.26 -0.94
C TYR A 14 -3.36 21.41 -2.26
N ARG A 15 -2.50 22.44 -2.38
CA ARG A 15 -1.63 22.60 -3.57
C ARG A 15 -0.65 21.43 -3.75
N LYS A 16 -0.10 20.89 -2.65
CA LYS A 16 0.74 19.70 -2.72
C LYS A 16 -0.06 18.48 -3.14
N ILE A 17 -1.21 18.26 -2.51
CA ILE A 17 -2.11 17.14 -2.84
C ILE A 17 -2.48 17.18 -4.32
N ASP A 18 -2.93 18.33 -4.83
CA ASP A 18 -3.30 18.50 -6.24
C ASP A 18 -2.15 18.14 -7.19
N LYS A 19 -0.94 18.65 -6.92
CA LYS A 19 0.26 18.29 -7.69
C LYS A 19 0.53 16.78 -7.68
N TYR A 20 0.39 16.13 -6.54
CA TYR A 20 0.56 14.68 -6.45
C TYR A 20 -0.55 13.93 -7.20
N MET A 21 -1.81 14.35 -7.06
CA MET A 21 -2.93 13.75 -7.77
C MET A 21 -2.75 13.81 -9.28
N VAL A 22 -2.27 14.94 -9.82
CA VAL A 22 -1.95 15.07 -11.25
C VAL A 22 -0.87 14.08 -11.65
N SER A 23 0.21 13.93 -10.87
CA SER A 23 1.27 12.96 -11.16
C SER A 23 0.82 11.50 -11.03
N MET A 24 -0.11 11.22 -10.11
CA MET A 24 -0.63 9.87 -9.86
C MET A 24 -1.74 9.46 -10.83
N LYS A 25 -2.38 10.43 -11.50
CA LYS A 25 -3.53 10.20 -12.39
C LYS A 25 -3.30 9.09 -13.41
N TYR A 26 -2.10 9.02 -14.00
CA TYR A 26 -1.74 7.95 -14.93
C TYR A 26 -1.77 6.55 -14.30
N PHE A 27 -1.35 6.43 -13.05
CA PHE A 27 -1.29 5.16 -12.35
C PHE A 27 -2.63 4.77 -11.72
N THR A 28 -3.45 5.75 -11.32
CA THR A 28 -4.69 5.48 -10.56
C THR A 28 -5.97 5.51 -11.38
N SER A 29 -6.00 6.23 -12.50
CA SER A 29 -7.26 6.52 -13.23
C SER A 29 -7.43 5.69 -14.51
N PHE A 30 -6.50 4.81 -14.82
CA PHE A 30 -6.63 3.87 -15.93
C PHE A 30 -7.03 2.49 -15.41
N ASN A 31 -7.88 1.80 -16.17
CA ASN A 31 -8.21 0.41 -15.91
C ASN A 31 -7.03 -0.45 -16.37
N TRP A 32 -6.14 -0.74 -15.44
CA TRP A 32 -5.04 -1.66 -15.66
C TRP A 32 -5.59 -3.09 -15.65
N ASN A 33 -5.51 -3.75 -16.80
CA ASN A 33 -5.77 -5.18 -16.88
C ASN A 33 -4.44 -5.91 -16.59
N PHE A 34 -4.29 -6.36 -15.34
CA PHE A 34 -3.15 -7.17 -14.94
C PHE A 34 -3.47 -8.64 -15.25
N ASP A 35 -2.86 -9.15 -16.30
CA ASP A 35 -2.98 -10.54 -16.71
C ASP A 35 -1.72 -11.33 -16.30
N ASN A 36 -1.92 -12.48 -15.65
CA ASN A 36 -0.85 -13.37 -15.22
C ASN A 36 -0.85 -14.72 -15.95
N ARG A 37 -1.60 -14.87 -17.05
CA ARG A 37 -1.76 -16.14 -17.78
C ARG A 37 -0.43 -16.83 -18.08
N ASN A 38 0.57 -16.09 -18.58
CA ASN A 38 1.88 -16.67 -18.92
C ASN A 38 2.63 -17.16 -17.68
N SER A 39 2.60 -16.40 -16.58
CA SER A 39 3.23 -16.80 -15.31
C SER A 39 2.56 -18.05 -14.73
N MET A 40 1.23 -18.11 -14.78
CA MET A 40 0.48 -19.29 -14.33
C MET A 40 0.72 -20.50 -15.24
N SER A 41 0.85 -20.29 -16.57
CA SER A 41 1.18 -21.34 -17.52
C SER A 41 2.58 -21.91 -17.25
N LEU A 42 3.56 -21.03 -17.01
CA LEU A 42 4.91 -21.44 -16.63
C LEU A 42 4.92 -22.22 -15.32
N TYR A 43 4.22 -21.72 -14.29
CA TYR A 43 4.12 -22.41 -13.00
C TYR A 43 3.55 -23.82 -13.15
N LYS A 44 2.47 -23.99 -13.94
CA LYS A 44 1.87 -25.29 -14.22
C LYS A 44 2.78 -26.25 -14.98
N SER A 45 3.81 -25.75 -15.66
CA SER A 45 4.80 -26.58 -16.38
C SER A 45 5.98 -27.02 -15.50
N LEU A 46 6.12 -26.48 -14.29
CA LEU A 46 7.17 -26.86 -13.34
C LEU A 46 6.90 -28.24 -12.72
N THR A 47 7.96 -28.89 -12.25
CA THR A 47 7.84 -30.11 -11.43
C THR A 47 7.25 -29.79 -10.07
N PRO A 48 6.67 -30.77 -9.35
CA PRO A 48 6.21 -30.54 -7.97
C PRO A 48 7.30 -30.00 -7.05
N GLU A 49 8.55 -30.48 -7.18
CA GLU A 49 9.67 -29.97 -6.37
C GLU A 49 9.95 -28.49 -6.67
N ASP A 50 9.98 -28.09 -7.94
CA ASP A 50 10.19 -26.69 -8.32
C ASP A 50 9.03 -25.80 -7.90
N GLN A 51 7.79 -26.30 -7.95
CA GLN A 51 6.62 -25.57 -7.45
C GLN A 51 6.70 -25.29 -5.95
N GLU A 52 7.28 -26.20 -5.15
CA GLU A 52 7.50 -25.97 -3.72
C GLU A 52 8.63 -24.98 -3.45
N ILE A 53 9.67 -24.96 -4.28
CA ILE A 53 10.80 -24.03 -4.14
C ILE A 53 10.40 -22.61 -4.55
N PHE A 54 9.57 -22.47 -5.60
CA PHE A 54 9.20 -21.17 -6.16
C PHE A 54 7.78 -20.77 -5.76
N TYR A 55 7.66 -19.74 -4.92
CA TYR A 55 6.40 -19.16 -4.43
C TYR A 55 5.62 -18.36 -5.51
N PHE A 56 5.21 -19.01 -6.59
CA PHE A 56 4.42 -18.41 -7.66
C PHE A 56 2.91 -18.43 -7.38
N ASP A 57 2.41 -19.39 -6.59
CA ASP A 57 1.00 -19.42 -6.23
C ASP A 57 0.70 -18.36 -5.16
N SER A 58 -0.02 -17.33 -5.56
CA SER A 58 -0.40 -16.25 -4.68
C SER A 58 -1.51 -16.63 -3.68
N ASN A 59 -2.11 -17.81 -3.83
CA ASN A 59 -3.05 -18.37 -2.85
C ASN A 59 -2.34 -19.17 -1.75
N SER A 60 -1.03 -19.44 -1.90
CA SER A 60 -0.28 -20.29 -0.96
C SER A 60 0.01 -19.60 0.38
N TYR A 61 -0.14 -18.28 0.48
CA TYR A 61 0.14 -17.51 1.70
C TYR A 61 -1.07 -16.70 2.19
N ASP A 62 -1.13 -16.48 3.51
CA ASP A 62 -2.12 -15.59 4.12
C ASP A 62 -1.78 -14.13 3.78
N TRP A 63 -2.57 -13.55 2.89
CA TRP A 63 -2.45 -12.16 2.47
C TRP A 63 -2.54 -11.16 3.61
N ARG A 64 -3.35 -11.43 4.64
CA ARG A 64 -3.52 -10.53 5.79
C ARG A 64 -2.23 -10.48 6.59
N ASP A 65 -1.60 -11.62 6.83
CA ASP A 65 -0.35 -11.69 7.56
C ASP A 65 0.81 -11.12 6.74
N TYR A 66 0.87 -11.41 5.44
CA TYR A 66 1.85 -10.81 4.53
C TYR A 66 1.77 -9.27 4.55
N LEU A 67 0.57 -8.72 4.41
CA LEU A 67 0.37 -7.26 4.43
C LEU A 67 0.69 -6.67 5.80
N ARG A 68 0.31 -7.34 6.90
CA ARG A 68 0.64 -6.89 8.25
C ARG A 68 2.16 -6.80 8.43
N ASN A 69 2.89 -7.86 8.10
CA ASN A 69 4.34 -7.90 8.22
C ASN A 69 5.02 -6.85 7.34
N SER A 70 4.50 -6.63 6.13
CA SER A 70 5.00 -5.61 5.21
C SER A 70 4.80 -4.19 5.76
N ILE A 71 3.62 -3.89 6.32
CA ILE A 71 3.30 -2.59 6.92
C ILE A 71 4.16 -2.35 8.16
N ASP A 72 4.28 -3.34 9.04
CA ASP A 72 5.07 -3.26 10.27
C ASP A 72 6.56 -3.08 9.94
N GLY A 73 7.07 -3.83 8.96
CA GLY A 73 8.42 -3.66 8.44
C GLY A 73 8.65 -2.26 7.84
N GLY A 74 7.72 -1.76 7.05
CA GLY A 74 7.77 -0.40 6.51
C GLY A 74 7.82 0.65 7.62
N ARG A 75 6.98 0.50 8.65
CA ARG A 75 6.95 1.39 9.82
C ARG A 75 8.30 1.47 10.52
N VAL A 76 8.89 0.33 10.83
CA VAL A 76 10.17 0.25 11.56
C VAL A 76 11.34 0.70 10.69
N HIS A 77 11.40 0.24 9.43
CA HIS A 77 12.60 0.39 8.60
C HIS A 77 12.59 1.62 7.70
N LEU A 78 11.44 1.99 7.12
CA LEU A 78 11.33 3.17 6.24
C LEU A 78 11.00 4.42 7.04
N PHE A 79 10.01 4.33 7.93
CA PHE A 79 9.51 5.49 8.68
C PHE A 79 10.22 5.69 10.02
N LYS A 80 11.01 4.70 10.47
CA LYS A 80 11.75 4.75 11.74
C LYS A 80 10.84 4.94 12.95
N GLU A 81 9.63 4.39 12.91
CA GLU A 81 8.65 4.47 14.00
C GLU A 81 8.54 3.11 14.72
N SER A 82 8.46 3.11 16.06
CA SER A 82 8.19 1.88 16.84
C SER A 82 6.74 1.42 16.66
N LEU A 83 6.50 0.12 16.73
CA LEU A 83 5.16 -0.49 16.76
C LEU A 83 4.36 -0.06 18.00
N ASP A 84 5.02 0.28 19.11
CA ASP A 84 4.38 0.71 20.37
C ASP A 84 3.58 2.02 20.22
N THR A 85 3.83 2.76 19.14
CA THR A 85 3.12 4.01 18.85
C THR A 85 1.76 3.79 18.19
N ILE A 86 1.46 2.56 17.75
CA ILE A 86 0.19 2.21 17.08
C ILE A 86 -1.04 2.48 17.97
N PRO A 87 -1.09 2.06 19.25
CA PRO A 87 -2.23 2.35 20.13
C PRO A 87 -2.50 3.85 20.28
N ALA A 88 -1.44 4.65 20.45
CA ALA A 88 -1.55 6.11 20.54
C ALA A 88 -2.09 6.72 19.22
N GLY A 89 -1.62 6.22 18.08
CA GLY A 89 -2.14 6.60 16.77
C GLY A 89 -3.62 6.28 16.59
N LYS A 90 -4.07 5.09 17.03
CA LYS A 90 -5.49 4.69 17.00
C LYS A 90 -6.36 5.59 17.88
N SER A 91 -5.90 5.91 19.09
CA SER A 91 -6.63 6.83 19.99
C SER A 91 -6.79 8.23 19.38
N ARG A 92 -5.79 8.72 18.63
CA ARG A 92 -5.86 10.02 17.94
C ARG A 92 -6.80 10.01 16.73
N LEU A 93 -6.92 8.87 16.03
CA LEU A 93 -7.86 8.72 14.91
C LEU A 93 -9.33 8.69 15.38
N MET A 94 -9.56 8.11 16.56
CA MET A 94 -10.90 7.94 17.15
C MET A 94 -11.40 9.18 17.92
N LYS A 95 -10.62 10.26 17.95
CA LYS A 95 -11.01 11.57 18.49
C LYS A 95 -11.42 12.49 17.35
#